data_AF-A0A199VB37-F1
#
_entry.id   AF-A0A199VB37-F1
#
_cell.length_a   1.000
_cell.length_b   1.000
_cell.length_c   1.000
_cell.angle_alpha   90.00
_cell.angle_beta   90.00
_cell.angle_gamma   90.00
#
_symmetry.space_group_name_H-M   'P 1'
#
loop_
_entity.id
_entity.type
_entity.pdbx_description
1 polymer ?
#
loop_
_entity_poly.entity_id
_entity_poly.type
_entity_poly.pdbx_seq_one_letter_code
_entity_poly.pdbx_strand_id
1 'polypeptide(L)' 'GLGLYDLRNRIWHIQGTCALTGDGLYEGMDWLATTLKRLQASGASTSVAGASF' A
#
# COMPACT_ATOMS: atom_id res chain seq x y z
N GLY A 1 15.23 0.77 15.42
CA GLY A 1 13.79 0.81 15.13
C GLY A 1 13.58 1.23 13.69
N LEU A 2 12.55 0.73 13.00
CA LEU A 2 12.34 0.83 11.55
C LEU A 2 12.05 2.24 10.99
N GLY A 3 12.39 3.32 11.69
CA GLY A 3 12.22 4.70 11.18
C GLY A 3 10.77 5.13 10.91
N LEU A 4 9.76 4.33 11.31
CA LEU A 4 8.34 4.57 11.05
C LEU A 4 7.81 5.89 11.63
N TYR A 5 8.52 6.47 12.59
CA TYR A 5 8.16 7.74 13.21
C TYR A 5 8.36 8.95 12.28
N ASP A 6 9.17 8.80 11.22
CA ASP A 6 9.47 9.84 10.23
C ASP A 6 8.49 9.81 9.04
N LEU A 7 7.73 8.72 8.89
CA LEU A 7 6.74 8.52 7.83
C LEU A 7 5.36 9.08 8.20
N ARG A 8 5.27 10.14 9.02
CA ARG A 8 3.97 10.66 9.53
C ARG A 8 3.01 11.14 8.43
N ASN A 9 3.56 11.54 7.29
CA ASN A 9 2.77 12.02 6.16
C ASN A 9 2.54 10.95 5.07
N ARG A 10 2.83 9.68 5.38
CA ARG A 10 2.60 8.55 4.47
C ARG A 10 1.87 7.43 5.21
N ILE A 11 0.86 6.88 4.56
CA ILE A 11 0.14 5.71 5.04
C ILE A 11 1.05 4.48 4.88
N TRP A 12 1.24 3.71 5.95
CA TRP A 12 2.07 2.51 5.96
C TRP A 12 1.32 1.33 6.57
N HIS A 13 1.72 0.12 6.18
CA HIS A 13 1.18 -1.15 6.70
C HIS A 13 2.24 -2.22 6.57
N ILE A 14 2.28 -3.10 7.57
CA ILE A 14 3.23 -4.21 7.63
C ILE A 14 2.41 -5.49 7.48
N GLN A 15 2.60 -6.19 6.37
CA GLN A 15 1.97 -7.47 6.12
C GLN A 15 3.04 -8.57 6.17
N GLY A 16 2.85 -9.55 7.05
CA GLY A 16 3.67 -10.76 7.04
C GLY A 16 3.33 -11.55 5.77
N THR A 17 4.34 -11.88 4.96
CA THR A 17 4.15 -12.68 3.75
C THR A 17 5.20 -13.77 3.63
N CYS A 18 4.78 -14.93 3.10
CA CYS A 18 5.67 -16.02 2.76
C CYS A 18 5.67 -16.20 1.23
N ALA A 19 6.80 -15.89 0.58
CA ALA A 19 6.90 -15.95 -0.88
C ALA A 19 6.70 -17.36 -1.47
N LEU A 20 6.93 -18.41 -0.68
CA LEU A 20 6.80 -19.80 -1.13
C LEU A 20 5.35 -20.30 -1.06
N THR A 21 4.60 -19.91 -0.02
CA THR A 21 3.19 -20.30 0.13
C THR A 21 2.24 -19.28 -0.47
N GLY A 22 2.70 -18.05 -0.72
CA GLY A 22 1.88 -16.94 -1.22
C GLY A 22 1.02 -16.29 -0.13
N ASP A 23 1.12 -16.75 1.12
CA ASP A 23 0.35 -16.22 2.24
C ASP A 23 0.71 -14.75 2.47
N GLY A 24 -0.30 -13.92 2.70
CA GLY A 24 -0.13 -12.50 3.00
C GLY A 24 0.15 -11.60 1.80
N LEU A 25 0.40 -12.15 0.60
CA LEU A 25 0.64 -11.32 -0.58
C LEU A 25 -0.65 -10.65 -1.05
N TYR A 26 -1.73 -11.41 -1.14
CA TYR A 26 -3.03 -10.90 -1.59
C TYR A 26 -3.57 -9.85 -0.63
N GLU A 27 -3.46 -10.08 0.67
CA GLU A 27 -3.88 -9.16 1.72
C GLU A 27 -3.06 -7.87 1.69
N GLY A 28 -1.75 -7.97 1.48
CA GLY A 28 -0.87 -6.81 1.34
C GLY A 28 -1.18 -5.98 0.09
N MET A 29 -1.45 -6.65 -1.04
CA MET A 29 -1.85 -5.99 -2.28
C MET A 29 -3.24 -5.36 -2.20
N ASP A 30 -4.22 -6.01 -1.56
CA ASP A 30 -5.56 -5.48 -1.38
C ASP A 30 -5.56 -4.23 -0.49
N TRP A 31 -4.76 -4.26 0.58
CA TRP A 31 -4.52 -3.08 1.41
C TRP A 31 -3.91 -1.93 0.61
N LEU A 32 -2.91 -2.22 -0.24
CA LEU A 32 -2.28 -1.23 -1.11
C LEU A 32 -3.31 -0.62 -2.08
N ALA A 33 -4.11 -1.46 -2.75
CA ALA A 33 -5.12 -1.02 -3.69
C ALA A 33 -6.21 -0.14 -3.03
N THR A 34 -6.68 -0.53 -1.85
CA THR A 34 -7.67 0.25 -1.09
C THR A 34 -7.08 1.58 -0.62
N THR A 35 -5.83 1.57 -0.16
CA THR A 35 -5.12 2.78 0.28
C THR A 35 -4.90 3.74 -0.87
N LEU A 36 -4.50 3.24 -2.04
CA LEU A 36 -4.35 4.05 -3.25
C LEU A 36 -5.67 4.66 -3.71
N LYS A 37 -6.78 3.89 -3.71
CA LYS A 37 -8.12 4.42 -4.02
C LYS A 37 -8.53 5.54 -3.08
N ARG A 38 -8.26 5.40 -1.77
CA ARG A 38 -8.53 6.45 -0.77
C ARG A 38 -7.68 7.70 -1.02
N LEU A 39 -6.39 7.51 -1.35
CA LEU A 39 -5.48 8.60 -1.66
C LEU A 39 -5.93 9.35 -2.92
N GLN A 40 -6.30 8.62 -3.98
CA GLN A 40 -6.86 9.21 -5.21
C GLN A 40 -8.16 9.98 -4.93
N ALA A 41 -9.07 9.43 -4.12
CA ALA A 41 -10.30 10.12 -3.72
C ALA A 41 -10.03 11.40 -2.91
N SER A 42 -8.93 11.42 -2.13
CA SER A 42 -8.48 12.61 -1.40
C SER A 42 -7.69 13.62 -2.24
N GLY A 43 -7.49 13.37 -3.54
CA GLY A 43 -6.74 14.24 -4.45
C GLY A 43 -5.22 14.13 -4.33
N ALA A 44 -4.69 13.10 -3.64
CA ALA A 44 -3.27 12.88 -3.53
C ALA A 44 -2.71 12.34 -4.85
N SER A 45 -1.71 13.02 -5.42
CA SER A 45 -1.02 12.59 -6.64
C SER A 45 -0.18 11.33 -6.37
N THR A 46 -0.76 10.16 -6.62
CA THR A 46 -0.04 8.89 -6.63
C THR A 46 0.51 8.62 -8.03
N SER A 47 1.76 8.19 -8.14
CA SER A 47 2.44 7.89 -9.41
C SER A 47 1.81 6.74 -10.21
N VAL A 48 0.89 6.00 -9.60
CA VAL A 48 -0.02 5.08 -10.29
C VAL A 48 -1.19 5.85 -10.91
N ALA A 49 -0.90 6.69 -11.90
CA ALA A 49 -1.93 7.21 -12.79
C ALA A 49 -2.44 6.01 -13.61
N GLY A 50 -3.70 5.62 -13.37
CA GLY A 50 -4.45 4.56 -14.04
C GLY A 50 -3.71 3.78 -15.12
N ALA A 51 -3.13 2.64 -14.75
CA ALA A 51 -2.94 1.57 -15.71
C ALA A 51 -4.34 0.99 -16.02
N SER A 52 -5.10 1.72 -16.83
CA SER A 52 -6.25 1.18 -17.53
C SER A 52 -5.70 0.27 -18.62
N PHE A 53 -5.78 -1.03 -18.38
CA PHE A 53 -5.87 -2.01 -19.45
C PHE A 53 -7.34 -2.16 -19.88
#